data_AF-A0A4R5YJM5-F1
#
_entry.id   AF-A0A4R5YJM5-F1
#
_cell.length_a   1.000
_cell.length_b   1.000
_cell.length_c   1.000
_cell.angle_alpha   90.00
_cell.angle_beta   90.00
_cell.angle_gamma   90.00
#
_symmetry.space_group_name_H-M   'P 1'
#
loop_
_entity.id
_entity.type
_entity.pdbx_description
1 polymer ?
#
loop_
_entity_poly.entity_id
_entity_poly.type
_entity_poly.pdbx_seq_one_letter_code
_entity_poly.pdbx_strand_id
1 'polypeptide(L)'
;MSKTAAFIAFAVLAALGIVGTVVLLIHRPDATATFTAFIVQILGLVVVAAGTFYALGKTNEKLDDVQKQTNGNLHRRDQEIERLTRENIRLATLVEPDRAKEDRDGLS
;
A
#
# COMPACT_ATOMS: atom_id res chain seq x y z
N MET A 1 -16.53 -4.91 2.51
CA MET A 1 -17.47 -5.76 1.74
C MET A 1 -16.66 -6.78 0.95
N SER A 2 -17.08 -8.05 0.92
CA SER A 2 -16.47 -9.01 0.01
C SER A 2 -16.62 -8.48 -1.42
N LYS A 3 -15.59 -8.61 -2.27
CA LYS A 3 -15.62 -8.18 -3.67
C LYS A 3 -16.88 -8.71 -4.40
N THR A 4 -17.36 -9.87 -3.96
CA THR A 4 -18.60 -10.52 -4.37
C THR A 4 -19.85 -9.68 -4.14
N ALA A 5 -19.99 -9.00 -2.99
CA ALA A 5 -21.17 -8.19 -2.69
C ALA A 5 -21.29 -6.97 -3.61
N ALA A 6 -20.17 -6.31 -3.93
CA ALA A 6 -20.14 -5.20 -4.88
C ALA A 6 -20.49 -5.65 -6.30
N PHE A 7 -19.99 -6.82 -6.72
CA PHE A 7 -20.30 -7.40 -8.04
C PHE A 7 -21.78 -7.79 -8.17
N ILE A 8 -22.35 -8.41 -7.12
CA ILE A 8 -23.78 -8.77 -7.09
C ILE A 8 -24.63 -7.51 -7.14
N ALA A 9 -24.31 -6.48 -6.35
CA ALA A 9 -25.05 -5.21 -6.39
C ALA A 9 -25.00 -4.57 -7.77
N PHE A 10 -23.84 -4.56 -8.44
CA PHE A 10 -23.69 -4.05 -9.79
C PHE A 10 -24.52 -4.86 -10.81
N ALA A 11 -24.48 -6.19 -10.73
CA ALA A 11 -25.22 -7.07 -11.62
C ALA A 11 -26.74 -6.89 -11.48
N VAL A 12 -27.24 -6.76 -10.25
CA VAL A 12 -28.67 -6.49 -9.99
C VAL A 12 -29.07 -5.13 -10.54
N LEU A 13 -28.25 -4.10 -10.32
CA LEU A 13 -28.54 -2.74 -10.79
C LEU A 13 -28.51 -2.64 -12.32
N ALA A 14 -27.58 -3.33 -12.97
CA ALA A 14 -27.54 -3.45 -14.42
C ALA A 14 -28.76 -4.21 -14.98
N ALA A 15 -29.17 -5.31 -14.35
CA ALA A 15 -30.35 -6.07 -14.75
C ALA A 15 -31.64 -5.23 -14.62
N LEU A 16 -31.79 -4.50 -13.51
CA LEU A 16 -32.91 -3.58 -13.30
C LEU A 16 -32.91 -2.44 -14.33
N GLY A 17 -31.74 -1.93 -14.68
CA GLY A 17 -31.57 -0.94 -15.74
C GLY A 17 -32.07 -1.46 -17.09
N ILE A 18 -31.65 -2.66 -17.49
CA ILE A 18 -32.08 -3.28 -18.75
C ILE A 18 -33.59 -3.50 -18.77
N VAL A 19 -34.16 -4.07 -17.70
CA VAL A 19 -35.61 -4.31 -17.59
C VAL A 19 -36.37 -2.98 -17.65
N GLY A 20 -35.92 -1.96 -16.90
CA GLY A 20 -36.52 -0.63 -16.92
C GLY A 20 -36.49 0.01 -18.31
N THR A 21 -35.38 -0.13 -19.03
CA THR A 21 -35.25 0.36 -20.42
C THR A 21 -36.23 -0.34 -21.35
N VAL A 22 -36.39 -1.67 -21.25
CA VAL A 22 -37.34 -2.43 -22.07
C VAL A 22 -38.80 -2.03 -21.77
N VAL A 23 -39.14 -1.86 -20.49
CA VAL A 23 -40.48 -1.42 -20.07
C VAL A 23 -40.78 -0.01 -20.58
N LEU A 24 -39.82 0.90 -20.49
CA LEU A 24 -39.95 2.27 -21.03
C LEU A 24 -40.06 2.28 -22.54
N LEU A 25 -39.31 1.43 -23.25
CA LEU A 25 -39.41 1.34 -24.71
C LEU A 25 -40.83 1.00 -25.18
N ILE A 26 -41.59 0.23 -24.37
CA ILE A 26 -42.97 -0.14 -24.67
C ILE A 26 -43.96 0.95 -24.25
N HIS A 27 -43.81 1.52 -23.05
CA HIS A 27 -44.84 2.42 -22.47
C HIS A 27 -44.57 3.91 -22.68
N ARG A 28 -43.30 4.31 -22.75
CA ARG A 28 -42.83 5.70 -22.92
C ARG A 28 -41.49 5.74 -23.66
N PRO A 29 -41.49 5.47 -24.99
CA PRO A 29 -40.26 5.37 -25.77
C PRO A 29 -39.46 6.68 -25.81
N ASP A 30 -40.13 7.82 -25.59
CA ASP A 30 -39.55 9.16 -25.47
C ASP A 30 -38.62 9.29 -24.25
N ALA A 31 -38.93 8.63 -23.13
CA ALA A 31 -38.17 8.70 -21.90
C ALA A 31 -37.00 7.69 -21.83
N THR A 32 -36.95 6.71 -22.76
CA THR A 32 -35.96 5.62 -22.77
C THR A 32 -34.53 6.13 -22.89
N ALA A 33 -34.30 7.16 -23.71
CA ALA A 33 -32.96 7.74 -23.91
C ALA A 33 -32.43 8.35 -22.61
N THR A 34 -33.24 9.17 -21.94
CA THR A 34 -32.87 9.84 -20.68
C THR A 34 -32.65 8.82 -19.56
N PHE A 35 -33.53 7.82 -19.45
CA PHE A 35 -33.39 6.76 -18.45
C PHE A 35 -32.11 5.93 -18.67
N THR A 36 -31.84 5.53 -19.91
CA THR A 36 -30.63 4.76 -20.24
C THR A 36 -29.37 5.56 -19.92
N ALA A 37 -29.35 6.86 -20.25
CA ALA A 37 -28.24 7.74 -19.91
C ALA A 37 -28.00 7.82 -18.39
N PHE A 38 -29.07 7.93 -17.59
CA PHE A 38 -28.96 7.92 -16.14
C PHE A 38 -28.41 6.61 -15.59
N ILE A 39 -28.89 5.46 -16.08
CA ILE A 39 -28.37 4.15 -15.66
C ILE A 39 -26.88 4.03 -15.97
N VAL A 40 -26.46 4.41 -17.18
CA VAL A 40 -25.04 4.38 -17.58
C VAL A 40 -24.20 5.30 -16.68
N GLN A 41 -24.70 6.49 -16.34
CA GLN A 41 -24.01 7.39 -15.43
C GLN A 41 -23.82 6.80 -14.03
N ILE A 42 -24.87 6.19 -13.46
CA ILE A 42 -24.80 5.55 -12.14
C ILE A 42 -23.81 4.38 -12.17
N LEU A 43 -23.91 3.50 -13.18
CA LEU A 43 -22.98 2.38 -13.32
C LEU A 43 -21.55 2.86 -13.51
N GLY A 44 -21.33 3.92 -14.29
CA GLY A 44 -20.02 4.55 -14.48
C GLY A 44 -19.43 5.07 -13.17
N LEU A 45 -20.23 5.76 -12.36
CA LEU A 45 -19.83 6.24 -11.03
C LEU A 45 -19.41 5.08 -10.11
N VAL A 46 -20.17 3.98 -10.11
CA VAL A 46 -19.85 2.79 -9.31
C VAL A 46 -18.55 2.15 -9.77
N VAL A 47 -18.31 2.03 -11.09
CA VAL A 47 -17.06 1.47 -11.63
C VAL A 47 -15.86 2.34 -11.25
N VAL A 48 -15.97 3.66 -11.38
CA VAL A 48 -14.90 4.59 -10.99
C VAL A 48 -14.63 4.46 -9.50
N ALA A 49 -15.65 4.52 -8.65
CA ALA A 49 -15.50 4.37 -7.21
C ALA A 49 -14.83 3.04 -6.84
N ALA A 50 -15.30 1.92 -7.40
CA ALA A 50 -14.72 0.60 -7.17
C ALA A 50 -13.25 0.51 -7.63
N GLY A 51 -12.92 1.09 -8.78
CA GLY A 51 -11.55 1.18 -9.29
C GLY A 51 -10.64 1.99 -8.37
N THR A 52 -11.12 3.13 -7.87
CA THR A 52 -10.41 3.97 -6.91
C THR A 52 -10.17 3.23 -5.59
N PHE A 53 -11.20 2.57 -5.03
CA PHE A 53 -11.03 1.78 -3.81
C PHE A 53 -10.07 0.61 -3.99
N TYR A 54 -10.07 -0.05 -5.16
CA TYR A 54 -9.11 -1.12 -5.47
C TYR A 54 -7.67 -0.59 -5.55
N ALA A 55 -7.46 0.54 -6.22
CA ALA A 55 -6.15 1.17 -6.31
C ALA A 55 -5.63 1.62 -4.94
N LEU A 56 -6.48 2.27 -4.13
CA LEU A 56 -6.12 2.70 -2.78
C LEU A 56 -5.84 1.51 -1.85
N GLY A 57 -6.62 0.43 -1.93
CA GLY A 57 -6.39 -0.78 -1.15
C GLY A 57 -5.02 -1.39 -1.44
N LYS A 58 -4.64 -1.48 -2.72
CA LYS A 58 -3.31 -1.99 -3.12
C LYS A 58 -2.17 -1.07 -2.69
N THR A 59 -2.40 0.25 -2.67
CA THR A 59 -1.42 1.22 -2.17
C THR A 59 -1.23 1.06 -0.67
N ASN A 60 -2.29 0.85 0.09
CA ASN A 60 -2.21 0.63 1.53
C ASN A 60 -1.49 -0.69 1.87
N GLU A 61 -1.76 -1.79 1.15
CA GLU A 61 -1.00 -3.04 1.32
C GLU A 61 0.50 -2.83 1.08
N LYS A 62 0.88 -2.09 0.04
CA LYS A 62 2.28 -1.77 -0.23
C LYS A 62 2.92 -0.89 0.85
N LEU A 63 2.17 0.06 1.40
CA LEU A 63 2.65 0.91 2.49
C LEU A 63 2.90 0.09 3.75
N ASP A 64 2.00 -0.83 4.09
CA ASP A 64 2.18 -1.76 5.22
C ASP A 64 3.40 -2.65 5.04
N ASP A 65 3.62 -3.18 3.84
CA ASP A 65 4.79 -4.00 3.52
C ASP A 65 6.10 -3.20 3.64
N VAL A 66 6.11 -1.97 3.13
CA VAL A 66 7.27 -1.07 3.27
C VAL A 66 7.50 -0.75 4.75
N GLN A 67 6.45 -0.44 5.51
CA GLN A 67 6.59 -0.12 6.94
C GLN A 67 7.13 -1.32 7.74
N LYS A 68 6.64 -2.53 7.46
CA LYS A 68 7.16 -3.78 8.06
C LYS A 68 8.62 -4.02 7.71
N GLN A 69 9.00 -3.84 6.43
CA GLN A 69 10.39 -4.01 6.00
C GLN A 69 11.33 -2.95 6.60
N THR A 70 10.93 -1.69 6.65
CA THR A 70 11.72 -0.60 7.22
C THR A 70 11.95 -0.81 8.72
N ASN A 71 10.92 -1.18 9.48
CA ASN A 71 11.05 -1.48 10.90
C ASN A 71 11.96 -2.69 11.16
N GLY A 72 11.83 -3.75 10.35
CA GLY A 72 12.72 -4.92 10.45
C GLY A 72 14.18 -4.60 10.12
N ASN A 73 14.42 -3.70 9.16
CA ASN A 73 15.76 -3.30 8.77
C ASN A 73 16.40 -2.32 9.77
N LEU A 74 15.62 -1.40 10.36
CA LEU A 74 16.10 -0.48 11.41
C LEU A 74 16.65 -1.24 12.61
N HIS A 75 15.92 -2.23 13.12
CA HIS A 75 16.41 -3.06 14.23
C HIS A 75 17.69 -3.83 13.88
N ARG A 76 17.81 -4.32 12.64
CA ARG A 76 19.05 -4.95 12.17
C ARG A 76 20.22 -3.97 12.16
N ARG A 77 19.99 -2.73 11.68
CA ARG A 77 21.02 -1.70 11.64
C ARG A 77 21.42 -1.24 13.04
N ASP A 78 20.48 -1.11 13.97
CA ASP A 78 20.79 -0.76 15.37
C ASP A 78 21.64 -1.82 16.06
N GLN A 79 21.35 -3.10 15.83
CA GLN A 79 22.16 -4.22 16.34
C GLN A 79 23.58 -4.23 15.74
N GLU A 80 23.70 -3.95 14.44
CA GLU A 80 25.00 -3.87 13.76
C GLU A 80 25.83 -2.69 14.28
N ILE A 81 25.19 -1.54 14.53
CA ILE A 81 25.82 -0.36 15.13
C ILE A 81 26.32 -0.71 16.53
N GLU A 82 25.50 -1.31 17.38
CA GLU A 82 25.89 -1.66 18.74
C GLU A 82 27.03 -2.69 18.78
N ARG A 83 27.06 -3.63 17.82
CA ARG A 83 28.17 -4.56 17.64
C ARG A 83 29.45 -3.83 17.24
N LEU A 84 29.40 -2.99 16.21
CA LEU A 84 30.54 -2.24 15.71
C LEU A 84 31.07 -1.23 16.73
N THR A 85 30.20 -0.63 17.55
CA THR A 85 30.59 0.25 18.65
C THR A 85 31.35 -0.53 19.72
N ARG A 86 30.88 -1.72 20.11
CA ARG A 86 31.63 -2.59 21.06
C ARG A 86 32.99 -3.01 20.53
N GLU A 87 33.06 -3.34 19.24
CA GLU A 87 34.32 -3.74 18.61
C GLU A 87 35.32 -2.57 18.53
N ASN A 88 34.85 -1.37 18.15
CA ASN A 88 35.67 -0.16 18.16
C ASN A 88 36.16 0.19 19.57
N ILE A 89 35.31 0.11 20.60
CA ILE A 89 35.74 0.35 21.99
C ILE A 89 36.82 -0.65 22.40
N ARG A 90 36.62 -1.94 22.12
CA ARG A 90 37.61 -2.99 22.42
C ARG A 90 38.95 -2.75 21.71
N LEU A 91 38.90 -2.40 20.43
CA LEU A 91 40.09 -2.10 19.63
C LEU A 91 40.79 -0.83 20.13
N ALA A 92 40.05 0.23 20.47
CA ALA A 92 40.60 1.45 21.03
C ALA A 92 41.36 1.18 22.34
N THR A 93 40.80 0.34 23.22
CA THR A 93 41.45 -0.10 24.46
C THR A 93 42.69 -0.97 24.23
N LEU A 94 42.82 -1.62 23.07
CA LEU A 94 44.00 -2.43 22.71
C LEU A 94 45.09 -1.60 22.00
N VAL A 95 44.73 -0.52 21.32
CA VAL A 95 45.67 0.37 20.62
C VAL A 95 46.36 1.34 21.60
N GLU A 96 45.63 1.82 22.62
CA GLU A 96 46.21 2.68 23.69
C GLU A 96 47.42 2.05 24.41
N PRO A 97 47.38 0.78 24.86
CA PRO A 97 48.53 0.15 25.53
C PRO A 97 49.69 -0.17 24.58
N ASP A 98 49.46 -0.28 23.27
CA ASP A 98 50.54 -0.52 22.29
C ASP A 98 51.28 0.78 21.94
N ARG A 99 50.56 1.90 21.77
CA ARG A 99 51.20 3.22 21.58
C ARG A 99 52.01 3.67 22.79
N ALA A 100 51.58 3.31 24.00
CA ALA A 100 52.33 3.59 25.23
C ALA A 100 53.63 2.77 25.35
N LYS A 101 53.77 1.67 24.61
CA LYS A 101 55.02 0.89 24.52
C LYS A 101 55.92 1.43 23.39
N GLU A 102 55.33 1.80 22.26
CA GLU A 102 56.05 2.39 21.12
C GLU A 102 56.74 3.71 21.51
N ASP A 103 56.08 4.56 22.31
CA ASP A 103 56.68 5.80 22.87
C ASP A 103 57.81 5.53 23.89
N ARG A 104 57.86 4.34 24.52
CA ARG A 104 58.92 3.98 25.47
C ARG A 104 60.14 3.38 24.77
N ASP A 105 59.95 2.64 23.68
CA ASP A 105 61.02 1.98 22.94
C ASP A 105 61.66 2.90 21.87
N GLY A 106 60.99 3.99 21.47
CA GLY A 106 61.54 5.00 20.55
C GLY A 106 62.51 6.01 21.18
N LEU A 107 62.80 5.90 22.48
CA LEU A 107 63.61 6.84 23.27
C LEU A 107 64.96 6.25 23.76
N SER A 108 65.33 5.03 23.32
CA SER A 108 66.61 4.37 23.65
C SER A 108 67.57 4.31 22.46
#